data_AF-A0A1B6HYE9-F1
#
_entry.id   AF-A0A1B6HYE9-F1
#
_cell.length_a   1.000
_cell.length_b   1.000
_cell.length_c   1.000
_cell.angle_alpha   90.00
_cell.angle_beta   90.00
_cell.angle_gamma   90.00
#
_symmetry.space_group_name_H-M   'P 1'
#
loop_
_entity.id
_entity.type
_entity.pdbx_description
1 polymer ?
#
loop_
_entity_poly.entity_id
_entity_poly.type
_entity_poly.pdbx_seq_one_letter_code
_entity_poly.pdbx_strand_id
1 'polypeptide(L)'
;NYQRNMLSRFAADYARRRAQDNSKPAEVITSPPISVELTELYARDNAKSHHTDLYELVVDTPPTPVLRRGQAFFFAVRFNRPFDIHQDLVRFIFDFGPNPTITKGTRNLVQLCDKRELTLDKSKWDARLHHQDSNTITAEIQISSTCPVGIWHCRIQTTTAGQARSEIKDF
;
A
#
# COMPACT_ATOMS: atom_id res chain seq x y z
N ASN A 1 -33.73 55.51 15.66
CA ASN A 1 -34.50 54.35 15.16
C ASN A 1 -33.89 53.06 15.71
N TYR A 2 -34.42 52.55 16.82
CA TYR A 2 -33.81 51.50 17.65
C TYR A 2 -33.72 50.13 16.96
N GLN A 3 -34.73 49.77 16.15
CA GLN A 3 -34.80 48.50 15.42
C GLN A 3 -33.64 48.30 14.42
N ARG A 4 -33.19 49.38 13.75
CA ARG A 4 -32.05 49.34 12.82
C ARG A 4 -30.72 49.02 13.52
N ASN A 5 -30.55 49.54 14.73
CA ASN A 5 -29.33 49.34 15.52
C ASN A 5 -29.28 47.90 16.08
N MET A 6 -30.44 47.36 16.46
CA MET A 6 -30.58 45.98 16.93
C MET A 6 -30.26 44.94 15.84
N LEU A 7 -30.80 45.10 14.63
CA LEU A 7 -30.53 44.20 13.49
C LEU A 7 -29.06 44.20 13.07
N SER A 8 -28.41 45.37 13.10
CA SER A 8 -26.98 45.51 12.81
C SER A 8 -26.11 44.74 13.81
N ARG A 9 -26.42 44.83 15.10
CA ARG A 9 -25.70 44.09 16.15
C ARG A 9 -25.87 42.57 16.00
N PHE A 10 -27.08 42.11 15.71
CA PHE A 10 -27.31 40.68 15.46
C PHE A 10 -26.60 40.17 14.20
N ALA A 11 -26.58 40.95 13.12
CA ALA A 11 -25.85 40.60 11.91
C ALA A 11 -24.34 40.52 12.17
N ALA A 12 -23.78 41.46 12.94
CA ALA A 12 -22.37 41.46 13.32
C ALA A 12 -22.01 40.27 14.23
N ASP A 13 -22.87 39.93 15.19
CA ASP A 13 -22.66 38.77 16.06
C ASP A 13 -22.77 37.45 15.30
N TYR A 14 -23.72 37.34 14.35
CA TYR A 14 -23.84 36.17 13.48
C TYR A 14 -22.61 36.01 12.58
N ALA A 15 -22.11 37.10 11.99
CA ALA A 15 -20.90 37.10 11.19
C ALA A 15 -19.65 36.74 12.01
N ARG A 16 -19.53 37.24 13.26
CA ARG A 16 -18.46 36.86 14.18
C ARG A 16 -18.49 35.40 14.54
N ARG A 17 -19.65 34.84 14.87
CA ARG A 17 -19.80 33.39 15.19
C ARG A 17 -19.44 32.52 14.00
N ARG A 18 -19.89 32.88 12.79
CA ARG A 18 -19.54 32.17 11.55
C ARG A 18 -18.05 32.27 11.23
N ALA A 19 -17.43 33.43 11.43
CA ALA A 19 -15.98 33.59 11.27
C ALA A 19 -15.21 32.77 12.31
N GLN A 20 -15.74 32.66 13.53
CA GLN A 20 -15.12 31.90 14.62
C GLN A 20 -15.25 30.38 14.40
N ASP A 21 -16.39 29.90 13.92
CA ASP A 21 -16.59 28.50 13.48
C ASP A 21 -15.71 28.16 12.27
N ASN A 22 -15.56 29.07 11.31
CA ASN A 22 -14.74 28.86 10.12
C ASN A 22 -13.22 29.06 10.39
N SER A 23 -12.85 29.61 11.55
CA SER A 23 -11.46 29.84 11.99
C SER A 23 -10.88 28.69 12.82
N LYS A 24 -11.71 27.74 13.26
CA LYS A 24 -11.22 26.47 13.79
C LYS A 24 -11.08 25.53 12.59
N PRO A 25 -9.88 25.35 12.01
CA PRO A 25 -9.69 24.21 11.14
C PRO A 25 -10.12 22.99 11.95
N ALA A 26 -10.99 22.16 11.38
CA ALA A 26 -11.25 20.85 11.95
C ALA A 26 -9.87 20.23 12.20
N GLU A 27 -9.53 19.95 13.47
CA GLU A 27 -8.35 19.15 13.77
C GLU A 27 -8.59 17.82 13.07
N VAL A 28 -8.01 17.65 11.88
CA VAL A 28 -7.96 16.36 11.22
C VAL A 28 -7.08 15.53 12.13
N ILE A 29 -7.72 14.72 12.98
CA ILE A 29 -7.05 13.70 13.76
C ILE A 29 -6.46 12.74 12.72
N THR A 30 -5.23 13.03 12.31
CA THR A 30 -4.54 12.25 11.30
C THR A 30 -4.01 11.00 11.99
N SER A 31 -4.77 9.90 11.92
CA SER A 31 -4.28 8.60 12.36
C SER A 31 -3.02 8.27 11.55
N PRO A 32 -1.91 7.86 12.20
CA PRO A 32 -0.68 7.55 11.49
C PRO A 32 -0.91 6.43 10.46
N PRO A 33 -0.06 6.36 9.41
CA PRO A 33 -0.05 5.22 8.50
C PRO A 33 0.03 3.90 9.25
N ILE A 34 -0.61 2.87 8.70
CA ILE A 34 -0.55 1.52 9.24
C ILE A 34 0.89 0.98 9.17
N SER A 35 1.38 0.35 10.23
CA SER A 35 2.78 -0.11 10.32
C SER A 35 2.87 -1.61 10.03
N VAL A 36 3.91 -2.02 9.31
CA VAL A 36 4.16 -3.44 8.97
C VAL A 36 4.90 -4.13 10.12
N GLU A 37 4.34 -5.21 10.63
CA GLU A 37 4.95 -6.02 11.71
C GLU A 37 5.66 -7.27 11.20
N LEU A 38 5.02 -8.00 10.27
CA LEU A 38 5.50 -9.28 9.78
C LEU A 38 5.15 -9.43 8.30
N THR A 39 6.02 -10.12 7.57
CA THR A 39 5.89 -10.43 6.15
C THR A 39 6.13 -11.93 5.94
N GLU A 40 5.39 -12.53 5.02
CA GLU A 40 5.59 -13.93 4.61
C GLU A 40 5.41 -14.05 3.08
N LEU A 41 6.49 -14.42 2.40
CA LEU A 41 6.55 -14.56 0.94
C LEU A 41 6.15 -15.95 0.45
N TYR A 42 5.72 -16.84 1.36
CA TYR A 42 5.31 -18.22 1.08
C TYR A 42 6.32 -18.92 0.16
N ALA A 43 7.62 -18.75 0.43
CA ALA A 43 8.69 -19.05 -0.52
C ALA A 43 8.58 -20.48 -1.07
N ARG A 44 8.28 -21.46 -0.21
CA ARG A 44 8.16 -22.89 -0.58
C ARG A 44 6.89 -23.18 -1.40
N ASP A 45 5.76 -22.59 -1.06
CA ASP A 45 4.49 -22.84 -1.76
C ASP A 45 4.43 -22.12 -3.10
N ASN A 46 4.90 -20.86 -3.14
CA ASN A 46 5.10 -20.15 -4.38
C ASN A 46 6.08 -20.92 -5.28
N ALA A 47 7.19 -21.44 -4.75
CA ALA A 47 8.16 -22.17 -5.55
C ALA A 47 7.60 -23.42 -6.24
N LYS A 48 6.70 -24.18 -5.60
CA LYS A 48 6.01 -25.30 -6.24
C LYS A 48 5.23 -24.85 -7.48
N SER A 49 4.45 -23.78 -7.33
CA SER A 49 3.65 -23.23 -8.44
C SER A 49 4.52 -22.63 -9.55
N HIS A 50 5.66 -22.04 -9.19
CA HIS A 50 6.61 -21.44 -10.12
C HIS A 50 7.64 -22.44 -10.68
N HIS A 51 7.60 -23.72 -10.28
CA HIS A 51 8.58 -24.74 -10.66
C HIS A 51 10.02 -24.30 -10.37
N THR A 52 10.25 -23.85 -9.13
CA THR A 52 11.53 -23.36 -8.59
C THR A 52 11.83 -24.00 -7.22
N ASP A 53 11.10 -25.04 -6.85
CA ASP A 53 11.21 -25.77 -5.57
C ASP A 53 12.52 -26.55 -5.41
N LEU A 54 13.27 -26.76 -6.51
CA LEU A 54 14.57 -27.43 -6.50
C LEU A 54 15.75 -26.50 -6.18
N TYR A 55 15.53 -25.18 -6.07
CA TYR A 55 16.60 -24.26 -5.66
C TYR A 55 16.86 -24.39 -4.17
N GLU A 56 18.12 -24.58 -3.78
CA GLU A 56 18.55 -24.65 -2.37
C GLU A 56 18.07 -23.45 -1.55
N LEU A 57 18.09 -22.26 -2.15
CA LEU A 57 17.58 -21.02 -1.57
C LEU A 57 16.13 -21.12 -1.03
N VAL A 58 15.27 -21.92 -1.67
CA VAL A 58 13.86 -22.07 -1.27
C VAL A 58 13.71 -22.97 -0.03
N VAL A 59 14.64 -23.90 0.17
CA VAL A 59 14.62 -24.84 1.30
C VAL A 59 15.45 -24.35 2.50
N ASP A 60 16.31 -23.35 2.30
CA ASP A 60 17.15 -22.74 3.33
C ASP A 60 16.33 -22.10 4.48
N THR A 61 17.00 -21.70 5.56
CA THR A 61 16.41 -21.06 6.74
C THR A 61 17.13 -19.76 7.10
N PRO A 62 16.53 -18.58 6.83
CA PRO A 62 15.18 -18.38 6.29
C PRO A 62 15.10 -18.70 4.78
N PRO A 63 13.93 -19.16 4.28
CA PRO A 63 13.77 -19.49 2.87
C PRO A 63 13.75 -18.22 2.01
N THR A 64 14.49 -18.22 0.92
CA THR A 64 14.52 -17.13 -0.06
C THR A 64 13.62 -17.50 -1.25
N PRO A 65 12.62 -16.67 -1.60
CA PRO A 65 11.72 -16.96 -2.70
C PRO A 65 12.43 -16.85 -4.04
N VAL A 66 12.26 -17.87 -4.88
CA VAL A 66 12.69 -17.88 -6.28
C VAL A 66 11.44 -17.91 -7.14
N LEU A 67 11.16 -16.84 -7.87
CA LEU A 67 9.91 -16.66 -8.62
C LEU A 67 10.19 -16.50 -10.11
N ARG A 68 9.23 -16.91 -10.95
CA ARG A 68 9.28 -16.71 -12.41
C ARG A 68 8.41 -15.52 -12.82
N ARG A 69 8.96 -14.66 -13.67
CA ARG A 69 8.24 -13.54 -14.28
C ARG A 69 7.06 -14.03 -15.15
N GLY A 70 6.03 -13.21 -15.29
CA GLY A 70 4.82 -13.55 -16.05
C GLY A 70 3.83 -14.45 -15.31
N GLN A 71 4.08 -14.72 -14.02
CA GLN A 71 3.26 -15.54 -13.15
C GLN A 71 3.06 -14.81 -11.82
N ALA A 72 1.86 -14.97 -11.25
CA ALA A 72 1.52 -14.36 -9.97
C ALA A 72 1.98 -15.22 -8.79
N PHE A 73 2.23 -14.57 -7.65
CA PHE A 73 2.62 -15.19 -6.40
C PHE A 73 1.85 -14.58 -5.23
N PHE A 74 1.84 -15.26 -4.09
CA PHE A 74 1.18 -14.78 -2.88
C PHE A 74 2.18 -14.14 -1.90
N PHE A 75 1.76 -13.06 -1.26
CA PHE A 75 2.54 -12.34 -0.26
C PHE A 75 1.63 -11.91 0.90
N ALA A 76 1.86 -12.43 2.10
CA ALA A 76 1.18 -11.98 3.31
C ALA A 76 1.92 -10.87 4.05
N VAL A 77 1.13 -9.95 4.61
CA VAL A 77 1.59 -8.81 5.41
C VAL A 77 0.70 -8.71 6.64
N ARG A 78 1.30 -8.73 7.83
CA ARG A 78 0.63 -8.43 9.10
C ARG A 78 0.97 -7.02 9.54
N PHE A 79 -0.05 -6.31 9.99
CA PHE A 79 0.02 -4.93 10.44
C PHE A 79 -0.25 -4.77 11.94
N ASN A 80 0.08 -3.60 12.47
CA ASN A 80 -0.14 -3.24 13.88
C ASN A 80 -1.60 -2.97 14.28
N ARG A 81 -2.51 -2.86 13.30
CA ARG A 81 -3.96 -2.69 13.52
C ARG A 81 -4.76 -3.33 12.37
N PRO A 82 -6.08 -3.53 12.51
CA PRO A 82 -6.91 -3.99 11.40
C PRO A 82 -6.70 -3.14 10.14
N PHE A 83 -6.57 -3.81 9.01
CA PHE A 83 -6.39 -3.19 7.70
C PHE A 83 -7.75 -2.76 7.14
N ASP A 84 -7.84 -1.53 6.64
CA ASP A 84 -9.02 -1.04 5.92
C ASP A 84 -8.60 -0.59 4.53
N ILE A 85 -9.01 -1.32 3.49
CA ILE A 85 -8.61 -1.03 2.10
C ILE A 85 -9.09 0.32 1.57
N HIS A 86 -10.08 0.94 2.22
CA HIS A 86 -10.58 2.26 1.84
C HIS A 86 -9.80 3.40 2.51
N GLN A 87 -9.09 3.11 3.60
CA GLN A 87 -8.32 4.11 4.37
C GLN A 87 -6.80 3.89 4.26
N ASP A 88 -6.37 2.64 4.15
CA ASP A 88 -4.98 2.22 4.13
C ASP A 88 -4.55 1.87 2.71
N LEU A 89 -3.60 2.64 2.21
CA LEU A 89 -2.98 2.37 0.92
C LEU A 89 -1.68 1.61 1.15
N VAL A 90 -1.61 0.39 0.61
CA VAL A 90 -0.43 -0.47 0.65
C VAL A 90 0.17 -0.57 -0.74
N ARG A 91 1.48 -0.34 -0.84
CA ARG A 91 2.22 -0.41 -2.10
C ARG A 91 3.48 -1.27 -1.93
N PHE A 92 3.61 -2.26 -2.81
CA PHE A 92 4.80 -3.07 -2.96
C PHE A 92 5.76 -2.39 -3.93
N ILE A 93 6.99 -2.15 -3.50
CA ILE A 93 8.03 -1.51 -4.30
C ILE A 93 9.12 -2.54 -4.59
N PHE A 94 9.26 -2.90 -5.86
CA PHE A 94 10.27 -3.85 -6.33
C PHE A 94 11.40 -3.10 -7.03
N ASP A 95 12.62 -3.23 -6.50
CA ASP A 95 13.83 -2.59 -7.01
C ASP A 95 14.84 -3.61 -7.54
N PHE A 96 15.38 -3.34 -8.72
CA PHE A 96 16.36 -4.17 -9.42
C PHE A 96 17.67 -3.41 -9.67
N GLY A 97 18.78 -3.98 -9.19
CA GLY A 97 20.11 -3.40 -9.31
C GLY A 97 20.33 -2.15 -8.43
N PRO A 98 21.50 -1.51 -8.55
CA PRO A 98 21.93 -0.44 -7.63
C PRO A 98 21.24 0.91 -7.86
N ASN A 99 20.76 1.17 -9.08
CA ASN A 99 20.13 2.44 -9.48
C ASN A 99 18.75 2.18 -10.11
N PRO A 100 17.76 1.74 -9.32
CA PRO A 100 16.46 1.33 -9.82
C PRO A 100 15.61 2.54 -10.26
N THR A 101 15.03 2.51 -11.47
CA THR A 101 14.20 3.59 -12.01
C THR A 101 12.91 3.07 -12.64
N ILE A 102 11.84 3.86 -12.53
CA ILE A 102 10.51 3.48 -13.07
C ILE A 102 10.56 3.42 -14.59
N THR A 103 11.19 4.41 -15.23
CA THR A 103 11.27 4.53 -16.69
C THR A 103 11.99 3.37 -17.37
N LYS A 104 12.92 2.71 -16.67
CA LYS A 104 13.66 1.54 -17.16
C LYS A 104 13.04 0.21 -16.72
N GLY A 105 11.92 0.24 -15.98
CA GLY A 105 11.30 -0.94 -15.41
C GLY A 105 12.12 -1.63 -14.31
N THR A 106 13.16 -0.98 -13.78
CA THR A 106 14.01 -1.48 -12.69
C THR A 106 13.55 -1.01 -11.31
N ARG A 107 12.51 -0.17 -11.24
CA ARG A 107 11.72 0.14 -10.04
C ARG A 107 10.24 0.00 -10.39
N ASN A 108 9.51 -0.89 -9.73
CA ASN A 108 8.08 -1.09 -9.95
C ASN A 108 7.30 -0.83 -8.67
N LEU A 109 6.28 0.02 -8.76
CA LEU A 109 5.41 0.41 -7.66
C LEU A 109 4.04 -0.23 -7.91
N VAL A 110 3.66 -1.22 -7.12
CA VAL A 110 2.44 -2.00 -7.31
C VAL A 110 1.51 -1.72 -6.14
N GLN A 111 0.40 -1.04 -6.40
CA GLN A 111 -0.58 -0.69 -5.38
C GLN A 111 -1.59 -1.82 -5.20
N LEU A 112 -1.81 -2.22 -3.96
CA LEU A 112 -2.86 -3.17 -3.60
C LEU A 112 -4.23 -2.57 -3.93
N CYS A 113 -5.07 -3.34 -4.62
CA CYS A 113 -6.43 -2.93 -4.99
C CYS A 113 -7.46 -3.95 -4.51
N ASP A 114 -8.67 -3.46 -4.19
CA ASP A 114 -9.82 -4.32 -3.90
C ASP A 114 -10.50 -4.74 -5.22
N LYS A 115 -9.84 -5.64 -5.94
CA LYS A 115 -10.34 -6.19 -7.20
C LYS A 115 -10.53 -7.69 -7.05
N ARG A 116 -11.58 -8.22 -7.69
CA ARG A 116 -11.87 -9.66 -7.71
C ARG A 116 -10.75 -10.46 -8.38
N GLU A 117 -10.09 -9.92 -9.40
CA GLU A 117 -9.08 -10.60 -10.20
C GLU A 117 -7.96 -9.63 -10.61
N LEU A 118 -6.81 -10.18 -11.02
CA LEU A 118 -5.75 -9.41 -11.66
C LEU A 118 -6.23 -9.02 -13.07
N THR A 119 -6.19 -7.73 -13.36
CA THR A 119 -6.88 -7.13 -14.52
C THR A 119 -5.93 -6.61 -15.59
N LEU A 120 -4.68 -6.32 -15.21
CA LEU A 120 -3.71 -5.78 -16.15
C LEU A 120 -3.09 -6.89 -17.00
N ASP A 121 -2.73 -6.51 -18.24
CA ASP A 121 -2.01 -7.38 -19.17
C ASP A 121 -0.76 -8.01 -18.53
N LYS A 122 -0.38 -9.22 -18.96
CA LYS A 122 0.76 -9.96 -18.40
C LYS A 122 2.10 -9.23 -18.50
N SER A 123 2.24 -8.25 -19.40
CA SER A 123 3.42 -7.37 -19.48
C SER A 123 3.47 -6.32 -18.37
N LYS A 124 2.45 -6.21 -17.52
CA LYS A 124 2.34 -5.23 -16.44
C LYS A 124 2.35 -5.91 -15.07
N TRP A 125 2.89 -5.20 -14.09
CA TRP A 125 2.73 -5.55 -12.69
C TRP A 125 1.31 -5.20 -12.23
N ASP A 126 0.69 -6.08 -11.45
CA ASP A 126 -0.64 -5.87 -10.87
C ASP A 126 -0.68 -6.49 -9.47
N ALA A 127 -1.56 -6.01 -8.61
CA ALA A 127 -1.78 -6.58 -7.29
C ALA A 127 -3.24 -6.44 -6.86
N ARG A 128 -3.75 -7.48 -6.21
CA ARG A 128 -5.08 -7.47 -5.60
C ARG A 128 -5.04 -8.02 -4.19
N LEU A 129 -6.02 -7.60 -3.38
CA LEU A 129 -6.33 -8.26 -2.13
C LEU A 129 -6.91 -9.65 -2.43
N HIS A 130 -6.21 -10.71 -2.03
CA HIS A 130 -6.68 -12.08 -2.19
C HIS A 130 -7.51 -12.54 -0.98
N HIS A 131 -7.00 -12.25 0.22
CA HIS A 131 -7.64 -12.58 1.47
C HIS A 131 -7.28 -11.54 2.54
N GLN A 132 -8.19 -11.32 3.49
CA GLN A 132 -7.95 -10.47 4.65
C GLN A 132 -8.51 -11.15 5.89
N ASP A 133 -7.71 -11.17 6.95
CA ASP A 133 -8.11 -11.54 8.30
C ASP A 133 -7.64 -10.45 9.28
N SER A 134 -8.58 -9.58 9.67
CA SER A 134 -8.34 -8.45 10.59
C SER A 134 -7.15 -7.57 10.17
N ASN A 135 -5.98 -7.76 10.80
CA ASN A 135 -4.74 -7.02 10.56
C ASN A 135 -3.76 -7.73 9.63
N THR A 136 -4.12 -8.89 9.07
CA THR A 136 -3.30 -9.65 8.14
C THR A 136 -3.97 -9.69 6.77
N ILE A 137 -3.22 -9.31 5.74
CA ILE A 137 -3.66 -9.46 4.35
C ILE A 137 -2.81 -10.52 3.67
N THR A 138 -3.39 -11.16 2.66
CA THR A 138 -2.65 -11.88 1.62
C THR A 138 -2.93 -11.18 0.31
N ALA A 139 -1.87 -10.67 -0.32
CA ALA A 139 -1.90 -10.10 -1.66
C ALA A 139 -1.57 -11.19 -2.69
N GLU A 140 -2.24 -11.15 -3.84
CA GLU A 140 -1.80 -11.84 -5.04
C GLU A 140 -1.15 -10.80 -5.97
N ILE A 141 0.10 -11.02 -6.33
CA ILE A 141 0.92 -10.04 -7.08
C ILE A 141 1.37 -10.66 -8.40
N GLN A 142 1.00 -10.02 -9.51
CA GLN A 142 1.45 -10.38 -10.85
C GLN A 142 2.83 -9.78 -11.16
N ILE A 143 3.78 -10.62 -11.55
CA ILE A 143 5.08 -10.19 -12.06
C ILE A 143 4.97 -9.96 -13.57
N SER A 144 5.36 -8.77 -14.05
CA SER A 144 5.43 -8.47 -15.48
C SER A 144 6.28 -9.50 -16.24
N SER A 145 5.77 -10.06 -17.33
CA SER A 145 6.48 -11.01 -18.19
C SER A 145 7.73 -10.42 -18.86
N THR A 146 7.83 -9.09 -18.92
CA THR A 146 8.94 -8.36 -19.53
C THR A 146 9.94 -7.83 -18.50
N CYS A 147 9.77 -8.12 -17.21
CA CYS A 147 10.70 -7.61 -16.19
C CYS A 147 12.11 -8.22 -16.34
N PRO A 148 13.16 -7.48 -15.95
CA PRO A 148 14.51 -8.03 -15.81
C PRO A 148 14.55 -9.27 -14.90
N VAL A 149 15.47 -10.19 -15.20
CA VAL A 149 15.70 -11.40 -14.41
C VAL A 149 16.92 -11.21 -13.52
N GLY A 150 16.78 -11.53 -12.24
CA GLY A 150 17.85 -11.48 -11.25
C GLY A 150 17.28 -11.19 -9.86
N ILE A 151 18.11 -10.65 -8.97
CA ILE A 151 17.73 -10.38 -7.58
C ILE A 151 16.97 -9.06 -7.50
N TRP A 152 15.79 -9.11 -6.88
CA TRP A 152 14.94 -7.96 -6.62
C TRP A 152 14.84 -7.72 -5.11
N HIS A 153 14.90 -6.47 -4.71
CA HIS A 153 14.58 -6.06 -3.33
C HIS A 153 13.13 -5.60 -3.29
N CYS A 154 12.38 -6.06 -2.29
CA CYS A 154 11.00 -5.66 -2.10
C CYS A 154 10.89 -4.79 -0.85
N ARG A 155 10.07 -3.75 -0.92
CA ARG A 155 9.74 -2.87 0.20
C ARG A 155 8.25 -2.64 0.22
N ILE A 156 7.68 -2.47 1.40
CA ILE A 156 6.27 -2.12 1.56
C ILE A 156 6.19 -0.67 2.03
N GLN A 157 5.46 0.14 1.27
CA GLN A 157 5.10 1.50 1.65
C GLN A 157 3.63 1.52 2.05
N THR A 158 3.33 2.12 3.19
CA THR A 158 1.97 2.35 3.67
C THR A 158 1.69 3.84 3.81
N THR A 159 0.48 4.25 3.47
CA THR A 159 -0.02 5.63 3.62
C THR A 159 -1.49 5.61 4.00
N THR A 160 -1.95 6.59 4.77
CA THR A 160 -3.38 6.80 5.03
C THR A 160 -3.98 7.69 3.94
N ALA A 161 -5.17 7.37 3.45
CA ALA A 161 -5.89 8.17 2.47
C ALA A 161 -6.04 9.63 2.95
N GLY A 162 -5.76 10.58 2.06
CA GLY A 162 -5.80 12.01 2.39
C GLY A 162 -4.62 12.53 3.22
N GLN A 163 -3.62 11.70 3.53
CA GLN A 163 -2.40 12.12 4.24
C GLN A 163 -1.15 12.06 3.36
N ALA A 164 -0.24 13.01 3.55
CA ALA A 164 1.06 13.03 2.87
C ALA A 164 2.12 12.16 3.55
N ARG A 165 1.89 11.75 4.82
CA ARG A 165 2.85 10.94 5.59
C ARG A 165 2.80 9.49 5.12
N SER A 166 3.97 8.89 4.92
CA SER A 166 4.12 7.48 4.56
C SER A 166 5.08 6.77 5.51
N GLU A 167 4.86 5.48 5.75
CA GLU A 167 5.81 4.59 6.41
C GLU A 167 6.38 3.61 5.38
N ILE A 168 7.66 3.26 5.48
CA ILE A 168 8.35 2.32 4.58
C ILE A 168 9.04 1.27 5.43
N LYS A 169 8.83 0.00 5.09
CA LYS A 169 9.51 -1.15 5.70
C LYS A 169 10.28 -1.93 4.65
N ASP A 170 11.56 -2.13 4.92
CA ASP A 170 12.47 -3.00 4.18
C ASP A 170 12.47 -4.41 4.81
N PHE A 171 12.65 -5.45 3.99
CA PHE A 171 12.73 -6.85 4.42
C PHE A 171 13.58 -7.68 3.46
#